data_AF-A0A482W8R9-F1
#
_entry.id   AF-A0A482W8R9-F1
#
_cell.length_a   1.000
_cell.length_b   1.000
_cell.length_c   1.000
_cell.angle_alpha   90.00
_cell.angle_beta   90.00
_cell.angle_gamma   90.00
#
_symmetry.space_group_name_H-M   'P 1'
#
loop_
_entity.id
_entity.type
_entity.pdbx_description
1 polymer ?
#
loop_
_entity_poly.entity_id
_entity_poly.type
_entity_poly.pdbx_seq_one_letter_code
_entity_poly.pdbx_strand_id
1 'polypeptide(L)'
;MTRKSSSAITTITEIKPQKQPYEVEIVWKNVFLFTLLHIAAFSGLYCFVVTAKWSTFFWSLFLVCVSIEGASAGAHRLWCHRSYKAKLPLRILLCIWQTHGLQNDIYEWVRDHRTHHKYTATLHGVWAINSVGHMWGTKPYDKNIHSVENTFINYLTGGEGCHNYHHTFPWDYKSAEFGWAYDRKSVSVQLIEHRARRTGDGSRKQRKDVPLWGWGDKDMNENDMKIIETVTVYGWGDEDMKRALHHNGDLIAAKPKSEPYKVQIVWRNILLFIYLHIAGLYGLYCFIFTAKWNTVLWTYLLALITTQGICAGAHRLWAHRAYKAKLPLRIILCIWQTHALQNHIYEWVRDHRVHHKFSETDADPHNSRRGFFFSHMGWLLCRKHSDVITKGKTVDLSDLEADAVVMFQKKYYLILAPLLAFIVPAWVPWYFWNEDGYISWYTASMFRYALTLHGTWLVNSAAHMWGSKPYDENINAVENITVSYITNGEGFHNYHHVFPWDYKAAELWSYRGNWSTAFIDFMAKIGWAYDLKSVSAEMVERRVKKTGDGSRRDNLPLWGWGDEDMGKEDKKMAEIQHSRRD
;
A
#
# COMPACT_ATOMS: atom_id res chain seq x y z
N MET A 1 -50.59 -22.29 -38.70
CA MET A 1 -50.20 -21.01 -38.06
C MET A 1 -50.81 -20.97 -36.66
N THR A 2 -50.05 -21.38 -35.66
CA THR A 2 -50.45 -21.36 -34.24
C THR A 2 -49.20 -21.08 -33.43
N ARG A 3 -49.18 -19.92 -32.76
CA ARG A 3 -48.12 -19.52 -31.82
C ARG A 3 -48.06 -20.55 -30.68
N LYS A 4 -47.00 -21.36 -30.65
CA LYS A 4 -46.63 -22.11 -29.43
C LYS A 4 -45.96 -21.14 -28.46
N SER A 5 -46.54 -21.01 -27.27
CA SER A 5 -45.87 -20.49 -26.09
C SER A 5 -44.63 -21.34 -25.80
N SER A 6 -43.44 -20.76 -25.96
CA SER A 6 -42.24 -21.34 -25.37
C SER A 6 -42.04 -20.73 -23.99
N SER A 7 -42.37 -21.51 -22.97
CA SER A 7 -41.80 -21.39 -21.64
C SER A 7 -40.27 -21.35 -21.75
N ALA A 8 -39.67 -20.17 -21.61
CA ALA A 8 -38.26 -20.03 -21.28
C ALA A 8 -38.19 -19.54 -19.84
N ILE A 9 -38.58 -20.42 -18.90
CA ILE A 9 -37.96 -20.42 -17.58
C ILE A 9 -36.51 -20.77 -17.88
N THR A 10 -35.65 -19.76 -17.96
CA THR A 10 -34.21 -19.97 -18.12
C THR A 10 -33.75 -20.69 -16.86
N THR A 11 -33.66 -22.00 -16.97
CA THR A 11 -33.11 -22.91 -15.98
C THR A 11 -31.76 -22.33 -15.57
N ILE A 12 -31.62 -22.00 -14.28
CA ILE A 12 -30.32 -21.65 -13.69
C ILE A 12 -29.41 -22.83 -14.02
N THR A 13 -28.43 -22.60 -14.87
CA THR A 13 -27.39 -23.58 -15.16
C THR A 13 -26.69 -23.92 -13.84
N GLU A 14 -27.00 -25.11 -13.31
CA GLU A 14 -26.18 -25.75 -12.28
C GLU A 14 -24.74 -25.78 -12.78
N ILE A 15 -23.87 -25.01 -12.11
CA ILE A 15 -22.43 -25.19 -12.25
C ILE A 15 -22.15 -26.58 -11.68
N LYS A 16 -21.83 -27.55 -12.55
CA LYS A 16 -21.47 -28.90 -12.14
C LYS A 16 -20.35 -28.83 -11.09
N PRO A 17 -20.42 -29.61 -9.98
CA PRO A 17 -19.39 -29.59 -8.96
C PRO A 17 -18.06 -30.03 -9.58
N GLN A 18 -17.07 -29.15 -9.51
CA GLN A 18 -15.74 -29.39 -10.02
C GLN A 18 -15.08 -30.48 -9.15
N LYS A 19 -14.64 -31.58 -9.78
CA LYS A 19 -14.32 -32.87 -9.13
C LYS A 19 -12.99 -32.91 -8.36
N GLN A 20 -12.29 -31.79 -8.16
CA GLN A 20 -11.05 -31.77 -7.38
C GLN A 20 -11.00 -30.53 -6.46
N PRO A 21 -10.67 -30.70 -5.17
CA PRO A 21 -10.40 -29.57 -4.30
C PRO A 21 -9.18 -28.84 -4.85
N TYR A 22 -9.30 -27.53 -5.06
CA TYR A 22 -8.15 -26.69 -5.34
C TYR A 22 -7.19 -26.75 -4.15
N GLU A 23 -5.87 -26.81 -4.42
CA GLU A 23 -4.92 -26.45 -3.37
C GLU A 23 -5.21 -24.99 -2.99
N VAL A 24 -5.54 -24.76 -1.72
CA VAL A 24 -5.78 -23.40 -1.21
C VAL A 24 -4.45 -22.66 -1.28
N GLU A 25 -4.34 -21.70 -2.18
CA GLU A 25 -3.19 -20.80 -2.20
C GLU A 25 -3.24 -19.91 -0.96
N ILE A 26 -2.36 -20.18 -0.01
CA ILE A 26 -2.31 -19.43 1.24
C ILE A 26 -1.71 -18.05 0.96
N VAL A 27 -2.54 -17.02 1.09
CA VAL A 27 -2.07 -15.63 1.07
C VAL A 27 -1.45 -15.31 2.43
N TRP A 28 -0.19 -15.70 2.61
CA TRP A 28 0.54 -15.59 3.88
C TRP A 28 0.60 -14.17 4.45
N LYS A 29 0.54 -13.14 3.59
CA LYS A 29 0.41 -11.74 4.01
C LYS A 29 -0.85 -11.54 4.87
N ASN A 30 -1.99 -12.05 4.39
CA ASN A 30 -3.26 -11.94 5.09
C ASN A 30 -3.21 -12.76 6.37
N VAL A 31 -2.71 -14.00 6.30
CA VAL A 31 -2.53 -14.85 7.50
C VAL A 31 -1.73 -14.11 8.57
N PHE A 32 -0.57 -13.56 8.23
CA PHE A 32 0.28 -12.84 9.17
C PHE A 32 -0.38 -11.60 9.76
N LEU A 33 -0.99 -10.75 8.92
CA LEU A 33 -1.69 -9.54 9.38
C LEU A 33 -2.88 -9.87 10.27
N PHE A 34 -3.67 -10.89 9.91
CA PHE A 34 -4.76 -11.37 10.76
C PHE A 34 -4.22 -11.95 12.06
N THR A 35 -3.12 -12.72 12.05
CA THR A 35 -2.51 -13.24 13.28
C THR A 35 -2.05 -12.11 14.20
N LEU A 36 -1.34 -11.10 13.67
CA LEU A 36 -0.91 -9.94 14.45
C LEU A 36 -2.10 -9.14 15.00
N LEU A 37 -3.13 -8.92 14.18
CA LEU A 37 -4.35 -8.23 14.61
C LEU A 37 -4.99 -8.94 15.80
N HIS A 38 -5.11 -10.27 15.75
CA HIS A 38 -5.71 -11.04 16.85
C HIS A 38 -4.83 -11.10 18.09
N ILE A 39 -3.49 -11.18 17.95
CA ILE A 39 -2.56 -11.08 19.09
C ILE A 39 -2.66 -9.70 19.76
N ALA A 40 -2.69 -8.64 18.95
CA ALA A 40 -2.86 -7.27 19.44
C ALA A 40 -4.24 -7.07 20.08
N ALA A 41 -5.30 -7.62 19.50
CA ALA A 41 -6.65 -7.57 20.06
C ALA A 41 -6.75 -8.34 21.40
N PHE A 42 -6.09 -9.49 21.52
CA PHE A 42 -6.06 -10.26 22.77
C PHE A 42 -5.29 -9.52 23.86
N SER A 43 -4.15 -8.91 23.52
CA SER A 43 -3.39 -8.04 24.42
C SER A 43 -4.19 -6.79 24.79
N GLY A 44 -4.88 -6.21 23.81
CA GLY A 44 -5.79 -5.09 23.97
C GLY A 44 -6.96 -5.42 24.90
N LEU A 45 -7.49 -6.65 24.86
CA LEU A 45 -8.54 -7.10 25.77
C LEU A 45 -8.07 -7.09 27.23
N TYR A 46 -6.84 -7.52 27.49
CA TYR A 46 -6.24 -7.42 28.83
C TYR A 46 -6.13 -5.96 29.27
N CYS A 47 -5.59 -5.07 28.43
CA CYS A 47 -5.51 -3.64 28.74
C CYS A 47 -6.90 -3.01 28.93
N PHE A 48 -7.89 -3.43 28.13
CA PHE A 48 -9.25 -2.94 28.14
C PHE A 48 -10.00 -3.34 29.42
N VAL A 49 -9.81 -4.56 29.91
CA VAL A 49 -10.44 -5.06 31.13
C VAL A 49 -9.76 -4.51 32.39
N VAL A 50 -8.43 -4.38 32.37
CA VAL A 50 -7.65 -4.09 33.59
C VAL A 50 -7.38 -2.60 33.78
N THR A 51 -7.20 -1.84 32.70
CA THR A 51 -6.64 -0.48 32.77
C THR A 51 -7.45 0.60 32.07
N ALA A 52 -8.45 0.25 31.26
CA ALA A 52 -9.18 1.24 30.49
C ALA A 52 -10.13 2.07 31.36
N LYS A 53 -10.21 3.37 31.05
CA LYS A 53 -11.22 4.27 31.62
C LYS A 53 -12.59 3.95 31.02
N TRP A 54 -13.66 4.21 31.77
CA TRP A 54 -15.04 4.09 31.28
C TRP A 54 -15.29 4.88 29.99
N SER A 55 -14.67 6.04 29.83
CA SER A 55 -14.76 6.81 28.58
C SER A 55 -14.19 6.06 27.37
N THR A 56 -13.06 5.38 27.53
CA THR A 56 -12.45 4.52 26.50
C THR A 56 -13.35 3.33 26.16
N PHE A 57 -14.00 2.75 27.18
CA PHE A 57 -14.97 1.67 26.98
C PHE A 57 -16.16 2.13 26.13
N PHE A 58 -16.83 3.22 26.52
CA PHE A 58 -17.98 3.73 25.79
C PHE A 58 -17.64 4.23 24.39
N TRP A 59 -16.45 4.84 24.22
CA TRP A 59 -15.96 5.24 22.91
C TRP A 59 -15.72 4.03 21.99
N SER A 60 -15.11 2.97 22.52
CA SER A 60 -14.87 1.74 21.75
C SER A 60 -16.19 1.06 21.37
N LEU A 61 -17.17 1.02 22.30
CA LEU A 61 -18.51 0.50 22.02
C LEU A 61 -19.22 1.32 20.94
N PHE A 62 -19.13 2.65 21.02
CA PHE A 62 -19.67 3.54 19.99
C PHE A 62 -19.05 3.28 18.61
N LEU A 63 -17.72 3.15 18.53
CA LEU A 63 -17.01 2.85 17.28
C LEU A 63 -17.41 1.51 16.68
N VAL A 64 -17.60 0.48 17.50
CA VAL A 64 -18.12 -0.83 17.06
C VAL A 64 -19.53 -0.68 16.50
N CYS A 65 -20.42 0.04 17.20
CA CYS A 65 -21.78 0.26 16.74
C CYS A 65 -21.83 1.00 15.39
N VAL A 66 -21.11 2.11 15.22
CA VAL A 66 -21.13 2.85 13.95
C VAL A 66 -20.54 2.03 12.81
N SER A 67 -19.49 1.24 13.05
CA SER A 67 -18.91 0.36 12.02
C SER A 67 -19.89 -0.72 11.57
N ILE A 68 -20.62 -1.31 12.52
CA ILE A 68 -21.68 -2.29 12.28
C ILE A 68 -22.86 -1.68 11.49
N GLU A 69 -23.20 -0.40 11.73
CA GLU A 69 -24.21 0.33 10.98
C GLU A 69 -23.75 0.64 9.55
N GLY A 70 -22.49 1.05 9.36
CA GLY A 70 -21.90 1.28 8.05
C GLY A 70 -21.99 0.05 7.14
N ALA A 71 -21.69 -1.13 7.68
CA ALA A 71 -21.73 -2.39 6.95
C ALA A 71 -23.16 -2.85 6.64
N SER A 72 -24.03 -2.83 7.65
CA SER A 72 -25.40 -3.36 7.53
C SER A 72 -26.35 -2.41 6.82
N ALA A 73 -26.53 -1.19 7.34
CA ALA A 73 -27.43 -0.22 6.72
C ALA A 73 -26.84 0.29 5.39
N GLY A 74 -25.54 0.57 5.36
CA GLY A 74 -24.83 1.03 4.17
C GLY A 74 -24.52 -0.06 3.15
N ALA A 75 -23.37 -0.73 3.30
CA ALA A 75 -22.79 -1.63 2.29
C ALA A 75 -23.78 -2.73 1.87
N HIS A 76 -24.46 -3.31 2.85
CA HIS A 76 -25.36 -4.43 2.66
C HIS A 76 -26.76 -4.03 2.17
N ARG A 77 -27.55 -3.32 2.97
CA ARG A 77 -28.97 -3.09 2.65
C ARG A 77 -29.18 -1.97 1.63
N LEU A 78 -28.41 -0.88 1.71
CA LEU A 78 -28.54 0.27 0.82
C LEU A 78 -27.81 0.06 -0.52
N TRP A 79 -26.51 -0.22 -0.51
CA TRP A 79 -25.73 -0.28 -1.75
C TRP A 79 -25.78 -1.65 -2.44
N CYS A 80 -25.68 -2.75 -1.68
CA CYS A 80 -25.72 -4.09 -2.25
C CYS A 80 -27.13 -4.47 -2.69
N HIS A 81 -28.09 -4.48 -1.76
CA HIS A 81 -29.46 -4.96 -2.03
C HIS A 81 -30.43 -3.90 -2.51
N ARG A 82 -30.07 -2.61 -2.42
CA ARG A 82 -30.91 -1.47 -2.85
C ARG A 82 -32.33 -1.52 -2.26
N SER A 83 -32.42 -2.02 -1.05
CA SER A 83 -33.67 -2.29 -0.36
C SER A 83 -34.41 -1.03 0.11
N TYR A 84 -33.71 0.12 0.16
CA TYR A 84 -34.29 1.44 0.41
C TYR A 84 -33.45 2.54 -0.27
N LYS A 85 -33.97 3.78 -0.33
CA LYS A 85 -33.26 4.96 -0.83
C LYS A 85 -32.88 5.90 0.32
N ALA A 86 -31.67 6.46 0.27
CA ALA A 86 -31.15 7.40 1.27
C ALA A 86 -30.76 8.74 0.64
N LYS A 87 -30.99 9.85 1.35
CA LYS A 87 -30.52 11.19 0.94
C LYS A 87 -29.00 11.31 1.13
N LEU A 88 -28.36 12.22 0.39
CA LEU A 88 -26.90 12.41 0.39
C LEU A 88 -26.27 12.51 1.79
N PRO A 89 -26.83 13.26 2.77
CA PRO A 89 -26.23 13.34 4.11
C PRO A 89 -26.12 11.99 4.82
N LEU A 90 -27.14 11.13 4.68
CA LEU A 90 -27.14 9.79 5.26
C LEU A 90 -26.16 8.87 4.52
N ARG A 91 -26.05 9.02 3.20
CA ARG A 91 -25.09 8.25 2.39
C ARG A 91 -23.65 8.56 2.76
N ILE A 92 -23.32 9.84 2.95
CA ILE A 92 -21.99 10.28 3.42
C ILE A 92 -21.72 9.69 4.81
N LEU A 93 -22.67 9.80 5.73
CA LEU A 93 -22.52 9.25 7.08
C LEU A 93 -22.27 7.74 7.08
N LEU A 94 -23.07 6.98 6.33
CA LEU A 94 -22.91 5.53 6.19
C LEU A 94 -21.60 5.15 5.51
N CYS A 95 -21.11 5.99 4.58
CA CYS A 95 -19.81 5.78 3.92
C CYS A 95 -18.66 5.94 4.92
N ILE A 96 -18.67 7.01 5.71
CA ILE A 96 -17.68 7.25 6.78
C ILE A 96 -17.70 6.08 7.77
N TRP A 97 -18.88 5.66 8.19
CA TRP A 97 -19.06 4.55 9.12
C TRP A 97 -18.59 3.21 8.54
N GLN A 98 -18.80 2.95 7.25
CA GLN A 98 -18.29 1.76 6.58
C GLN A 98 -16.76 1.74 6.56
N THR A 99 -16.11 2.88 6.31
CA THR A 99 -14.63 2.97 6.33
C THR A 99 -14.03 2.58 7.68
N HIS A 100 -14.72 2.88 8.79
CA HIS A 100 -14.29 2.43 10.12
C HIS A 100 -14.33 0.90 10.28
N GLY A 101 -15.21 0.22 9.54
CA GLY A 101 -15.33 -1.24 9.59
C GLY A 101 -14.20 -2.00 8.89
N LEU A 102 -13.40 -1.33 8.04
CA LEU A 102 -12.24 -1.90 7.33
C LEU A 102 -12.55 -3.23 6.59
N GLN A 103 -13.70 -3.31 5.93
CA GLN A 103 -14.13 -4.50 5.16
C GLN A 103 -14.01 -4.27 3.65
N ASN A 104 -12.86 -3.77 3.18
CA ASN A 104 -12.68 -3.23 1.82
C ASN A 104 -13.57 -2.01 1.53
N ASP A 105 -13.40 -1.40 0.36
CA ASP A 105 -14.29 -0.33 -0.08
C ASP A 105 -15.70 -0.87 -0.40
N ILE A 106 -16.67 0.05 -0.48
CA ILE A 106 -18.08 -0.29 -0.70
C ILE A 106 -18.28 -1.04 -2.02
N TYR A 107 -17.51 -0.71 -3.07
CA TYR A 107 -17.71 -1.32 -4.38
C TYR A 107 -17.27 -2.79 -4.36
N GLU A 108 -16.07 -3.08 -3.85
CA GLU A 108 -15.58 -4.45 -3.70
C GLU A 108 -16.49 -5.28 -2.79
N TRP A 109 -16.89 -4.73 -1.64
CA TRP A 109 -17.80 -5.41 -0.72
C TRP A 109 -19.13 -5.78 -1.39
N VAL A 110 -19.73 -4.83 -2.12
CA VAL A 110 -21.00 -5.05 -2.85
C VAL A 110 -20.84 -6.09 -3.96
N ARG A 111 -19.75 -6.04 -4.73
CA ARG A 111 -19.44 -7.01 -5.79
C ARG A 111 -19.37 -8.43 -5.22
N ASP A 112 -18.61 -8.59 -4.15
CA ASP A 112 -18.36 -9.90 -3.55
C ASP A 112 -19.64 -10.44 -2.88
N HIS A 113 -20.39 -9.59 -2.19
CA HIS A 113 -21.65 -9.97 -1.55
C HIS A 113 -22.75 -10.35 -2.55
N ARG A 114 -22.87 -9.64 -3.67
CA ARG A 114 -23.79 -10.04 -4.76
C ARG A 114 -23.39 -11.38 -5.37
N THR A 115 -22.09 -11.61 -5.52
CA THR A 115 -21.57 -12.90 -6.01
C THR A 115 -21.91 -14.03 -5.04
N HIS A 116 -21.77 -13.78 -3.74
CA HIS A 116 -22.17 -14.70 -2.66
C HIS A 116 -23.64 -15.10 -2.77
N HIS A 117 -24.58 -14.15 -2.92
CA HIS A 117 -26.01 -14.48 -3.08
C HIS A 117 -26.31 -15.28 -4.35
N LYS A 118 -25.59 -15.00 -5.43
CA LYS A 118 -25.83 -15.65 -6.72
C LYS A 118 -25.29 -17.09 -6.75
N TYR A 119 -24.20 -17.37 -6.03
CA TYR A 119 -23.50 -18.66 -6.05
C TYR A 119 -23.31 -19.25 -4.65
N THR A 120 -24.31 -19.08 -3.78
CA THR A 120 -24.31 -19.38 -2.33
C THR A 120 -23.70 -20.75 -1.94
N ALA A 121 -23.70 -21.75 -2.83
CA ALA A 121 -23.11 -23.08 -2.57
C ALA A 121 -21.58 -23.18 -2.75
N THR A 122 -20.90 -22.11 -3.18
CA THR A 122 -19.47 -22.16 -3.58
C THR A 122 -18.54 -21.22 -2.83
N LEU A 123 -19.08 -20.22 -2.11
CA LEU A 123 -18.29 -19.24 -1.36
C LEU A 123 -18.67 -19.31 0.12
N HIS A 124 -17.78 -19.83 0.95
CA HIS A 124 -17.89 -19.71 2.41
C HIS A 124 -16.93 -18.60 2.87
N GLY A 125 -17.48 -17.54 3.46
CA GLY A 125 -16.70 -16.48 4.09
C GLY A 125 -16.22 -16.85 5.48
N VAL A 126 -15.16 -16.20 5.95
CA VAL A 126 -14.41 -16.59 7.16
C VAL A 126 -15.03 -16.05 8.47
N TRP A 127 -16.05 -15.19 8.38
CA TRP A 127 -16.62 -14.48 9.53
C TRP A 127 -18.01 -14.98 9.94
N ALA A 128 -18.42 -14.69 11.18
CA ALA A 128 -19.52 -15.37 11.87
C ALA A 128 -20.85 -15.47 11.09
N ILE A 129 -21.21 -14.47 10.28
CA ILE A 129 -22.41 -14.52 9.42
C ILE A 129 -22.24 -15.54 8.29
N ASN A 130 -21.08 -15.54 7.63
CA ASN A 130 -20.80 -16.41 6.48
C ASN A 130 -20.37 -17.83 6.90
N SER A 131 -19.99 -18.03 8.17
CA SER A 131 -19.70 -19.34 8.75
C SER A 131 -20.91 -19.88 9.54
N VAL A 132 -21.18 -19.34 10.72
CA VAL A 132 -22.28 -19.80 11.59
C VAL A 132 -23.64 -19.61 10.93
N GLY A 133 -23.86 -18.49 10.23
CA GLY A 133 -25.11 -18.20 9.49
C GLY A 133 -25.36 -19.09 8.25
N HIS A 134 -24.45 -20.02 7.92
CA HIS A 134 -24.64 -21.07 6.90
C HIS A 134 -24.48 -22.49 7.45
N MET A 135 -24.14 -22.64 8.73
CA MET A 135 -23.83 -23.94 9.34
C MET A 135 -24.74 -24.32 10.50
N TRP A 136 -25.14 -23.36 11.35
CA TRP A 136 -25.79 -23.68 12.63
C TRP A 136 -26.93 -22.72 12.98
N GLY A 137 -28.17 -23.23 12.90
CA GLY A 137 -29.39 -22.47 13.10
C GLY A 137 -30.61 -23.18 12.50
N THR A 138 -31.73 -22.47 12.34
CA THR A 138 -32.98 -23.02 11.77
C THR A 138 -33.21 -22.54 10.33
N LYS A 139 -33.99 -23.29 9.53
CA LYS A 139 -34.33 -22.93 8.13
C LYS A 139 -35.85 -22.87 7.91
N PRO A 140 -36.53 -21.86 8.47
CA PRO A 140 -37.99 -21.79 8.41
C PRO A 140 -38.53 -21.33 7.04
N TYR A 141 -37.73 -20.65 6.21
CA TYR A 141 -38.20 -20.03 4.96
C TYR A 141 -37.83 -20.82 3.70
N ASP A 142 -36.57 -21.27 3.60
CA ASP A 142 -36.13 -22.15 2.51
C ASP A 142 -35.14 -23.22 3.04
N LYS A 143 -35.54 -24.49 2.93
CA LYS A 143 -34.77 -25.65 3.39
C LYS A 143 -33.70 -26.09 2.39
N ASN A 144 -33.78 -25.65 1.14
CA ASN A 144 -32.92 -26.08 0.04
C ASN A 144 -31.63 -25.23 -0.06
N ILE A 145 -31.57 -24.11 0.65
CA ILE A 145 -30.38 -23.25 0.76
C ILE A 145 -29.60 -23.52 2.05
N HIS A 146 -28.31 -23.19 2.08
CA HIS A 146 -27.46 -23.45 3.24
C HIS A 146 -27.62 -22.45 4.38
N SER A 147 -28.09 -21.23 4.11
CA SER A 147 -28.28 -20.18 5.10
C SER A 147 -29.28 -20.56 6.20
N VAL A 148 -29.04 -20.09 7.43
CA VAL A 148 -29.82 -20.40 8.63
C VAL A 148 -30.14 -19.14 9.44
N GLU A 149 -31.22 -19.19 10.21
CA GLU A 149 -31.54 -18.23 11.25
C GLU A 149 -30.73 -18.55 12.52
N ASN A 150 -30.01 -17.56 13.06
CA ASN A 150 -29.27 -17.71 14.31
C ASN A 150 -29.44 -16.48 15.21
N THR A 151 -30.21 -16.64 16.29
CA THR A 151 -30.53 -15.56 17.24
C THR A 151 -29.30 -14.97 17.93
N PHE A 152 -28.29 -15.78 18.24
CA PHE A 152 -27.07 -15.31 18.91
C PHE A 152 -26.23 -14.42 17.98
N ILE A 153 -26.01 -14.86 16.74
CA ILE A 153 -25.34 -14.05 15.71
C ILE A 153 -26.16 -12.80 15.40
N ASN A 154 -27.48 -12.89 15.43
CA ASN A 154 -28.35 -11.78 15.19
C ASN A 154 -28.14 -10.64 16.21
N TYR A 155 -27.96 -10.96 17.50
CA TYR A 155 -27.63 -9.96 18.51
C TYR A 155 -26.23 -9.35 18.33
N LEU A 156 -25.23 -10.18 18.01
CA LEU A 156 -23.85 -9.71 17.86
C LEU A 156 -23.63 -8.83 16.62
N THR A 157 -24.38 -9.08 15.56
CA THR A 157 -24.24 -8.38 14.27
C THR A 157 -25.24 -7.24 14.12
N GLY A 158 -26.14 -7.08 15.10
CA GLY A 158 -27.21 -6.11 15.09
C GLY A 158 -28.19 -6.36 13.94
N GLY A 159 -28.76 -7.56 13.84
CA GLY A 159 -29.88 -7.84 12.92
C GLY A 159 -29.54 -8.65 11.67
N GLU A 160 -28.28 -9.09 11.48
CA GLU A 160 -27.87 -9.84 10.26
C GLU A 160 -27.87 -11.36 10.44
N GLY A 161 -28.33 -11.85 11.60
CA GLY A 161 -28.40 -13.29 11.90
C GLY A 161 -29.66 -13.96 11.37
N CYS A 162 -30.61 -13.20 10.82
CA CYS A 162 -31.79 -13.71 10.12
C CYS A 162 -31.46 -14.15 8.67
N HIS A 163 -30.46 -15.03 8.55
CA HIS A 163 -29.77 -15.26 7.29
C HIS A 163 -30.53 -16.16 6.31
N ASN A 164 -31.40 -17.05 6.81
CA ASN A 164 -32.28 -17.86 5.96
C ASN A 164 -33.34 -16.98 5.30
N TYR A 165 -33.96 -16.07 6.06
CA TYR A 165 -34.89 -15.06 5.56
C TYR A 165 -34.21 -14.17 4.54
N HIS A 166 -33.04 -13.62 4.90
CA HIS A 166 -32.31 -12.69 4.05
C HIS A 166 -31.92 -13.30 2.69
N HIS A 167 -31.42 -14.53 2.66
CA HIS A 167 -31.13 -15.20 1.39
C HIS A 167 -32.38 -15.54 0.57
N THR A 168 -33.51 -15.79 1.24
CA THR A 168 -34.80 -16.05 0.58
C THR A 168 -35.41 -14.77 0.02
N PHE A 169 -35.27 -13.65 0.73
CA PHE A 169 -35.86 -12.35 0.42
C PHE A 169 -34.81 -11.21 0.49
N PRO A 170 -33.79 -11.22 -0.38
CA PRO A 170 -32.66 -10.27 -0.30
C PRO A 170 -33.07 -8.82 -0.54
N TRP A 171 -34.24 -8.58 -1.15
CA TRP A 171 -34.78 -7.25 -1.39
C TRP A 171 -35.48 -6.62 -0.18
N ASP A 172 -35.72 -7.36 0.92
CA ASP A 172 -36.36 -6.80 2.12
C ASP A 172 -35.33 -6.01 2.96
N TYR A 173 -35.59 -4.71 3.14
CA TYR A 173 -34.74 -3.79 3.91
C TYR A 173 -34.63 -4.13 5.39
N LYS A 174 -35.61 -4.87 5.93
CA LYS A 174 -35.55 -5.37 7.30
C LYS A 174 -34.55 -6.52 7.42
N SER A 175 -34.32 -7.26 6.33
CA SER A 175 -33.55 -8.52 6.31
C SER A 175 -34.03 -9.55 7.35
N ALA A 176 -35.27 -9.40 7.82
CA ALA A 176 -35.95 -10.26 8.79
C ALA A 176 -37.48 -10.14 8.61
N GLU A 177 -38.21 -11.18 9.02
CA GLU A 177 -39.67 -11.24 8.94
C GLU A 177 -40.34 -10.15 9.80
N PHE A 178 -39.94 -10.04 11.07
CA PHE A 178 -40.49 -9.09 12.03
C PHE A 178 -39.55 -7.92 12.26
N GLY A 179 -40.02 -6.69 11.99
CA GLY A 179 -39.18 -5.50 12.11
C GLY A 179 -38.67 -5.24 13.54
N TRP A 180 -39.46 -5.53 14.57
CA TRP A 180 -39.19 -5.02 15.94
C TRP A 180 -38.74 -6.10 16.92
N ALA A 181 -38.91 -7.39 16.56
CA ALA A 181 -38.76 -8.48 17.52
C ALA A 181 -37.30 -8.85 17.78
N TYR A 182 -36.39 -8.61 16.82
CA TYR A 182 -34.98 -9.01 16.96
C TYR A 182 -33.98 -8.12 16.20
N ASP A 183 -34.40 -7.09 15.45
CA ASP A 183 -33.52 -6.18 14.70
C ASP A 183 -33.54 -4.77 15.32
N ARG A 184 -32.46 -4.38 16.02
CA ARG A 184 -32.29 -3.00 16.54
C ARG A 184 -32.12 -1.96 15.43
N LYS A 185 -31.82 -2.35 14.18
CA LYS A 185 -31.45 -1.42 13.09
C LYS A 185 -32.61 -1.03 12.19
N SER A 186 -33.67 -1.83 12.17
CA SER A 186 -34.96 -1.35 11.66
C SER A 186 -35.38 -0.06 12.37
N VAL A 187 -34.99 0.10 13.65
CA VAL A 187 -35.25 1.30 14.47
C VAL A 187 -34.43 2.51 14.00
N SER A 188 -33.17 2.36 13.59
CA SER A 188 -32.30 3.44 13.09
C SER A 188 -32.85 4.03 11.78
N VAL A 189 -33.16 3.16 10.82
CA VAL A 189 -33.74 3.53 9.52
C VAL A 189 -35.16 4.07 9.70
N GLN A 190 -35.97 3.46 10.56
CA GLN A 190 -37.33 3.94 10.87
C GLN A 190 -37.34 5.24 11.69
N LEU A 191 -36.36 5.53 12.55
CA LEU A 191 -36.21 6.81 13.26
C LEU A 191 -35.84 7.93 12.30
N ILE A 192 -34.94 7.67 11.36
CA ILE A 192 -34.58 8.60 10.29
C ILE A 192 -35.79 8.83 9.37
N GLU A 193 -36.54 7.78 9.06
CA GLU A 193 -37.80 7.88 8.31
C GLU A 193 -38.88 8.65 9.09
N HIS A 194 -39.00 8.45 10.41
CA HIS A 194 -39.97 9.14 11.26
C HIS A 194 -39.66 10.65 11.36
N ARG A 195 -38.37 11.02 11.36
CA ARG A 195 -37.92 12.43 11.29
C ARG A 195 -38.18 13.04 9.91
N ALA A 196 -37.99 12.29 8.83
CA ALA A 196 -38.30 12.71 7.46
C ALA A 196 -39.83 12.86 7.21
N ARG A 197 -40.65 12.01 7.83
CA ARG A 197 -42.13 12.09 7.79
C ARG A 197 -42.67 13.34 8.52
N ARG A 198 -42.01 13.80 9.59
CA ARG A 198 -42.37 15.07 10.26
C ARG A 198 -42.02 16.32 9.44
N THR A 199 -41.12 16.20 8.47
CA THR A 199 -40.72 17.31 7.55
C THR A 199 -41.49 17.32 6.22
N GLY A 200 -42.58 16.55 6.09
CA GLY A 200 -43.53 16.68 4.98
C GLY A 200 -43.12 16.06 3.64
N ASP A 201 -42.09 15.23 3.59
CA ASP A 201 -41.58 14.63 2.34
C ASP A 201 -41.79 13.10 2.35
N GLY A 202 -42.99 12.67 2.00
CA GLY A 202 -43.38 11.26 2.03
C GLY A 202 -44.08 10.83 0.75
N SER A 203 -43.33 10.45 -0.29
CA SER A 203 -43.90 9.73 -1.42
C SER A 203 -43.75 8.20 -1.22
N ARG A 204 -44.85 7.56 -0.80
CA ARG A 204 -45.09 6.11 -0.93
C ARG A 204 -45.08 5.74 -2.41
N LYS A 205 -44.14 4.89 -2.85
CA LYS A 205 -44.32 3.98 -4.00
C LYS A 205 -43.29 2.86 -3.94
N GLN A 206 -43.69 1.74 -3.34
CA GLN A 206 -43.01 0.46 -3.54
C GLN A 206 -43.30 0.04 -4.99
N ARG A 207 -42.36 0.28 -5.91
CA ARG A 207 -42.51 -0.19 -7.30
C ARG A 207 -42.31 -1.70 -7.32
N LYS A 208 -43.24 -2.42 -7.95
CA LYS A 208 -43.22 -3.88 -8.13
C LYS A 208 -42.32 -4.33 -9.29
N ASP A 209 -41.53 -3.42 -9.86
CA ASP A 209 -41.02 -3.56 -11.23
C ASP A 209 -39.48 -3.37 -11.32
N VAL A 210 -38.73 -3.70 -10.27
CA VAL A 210 -37.26 -3.67 -10.33
C VAL A 210 -36.76 -5.03 -10.85
N PRO A 211 -36.07 -5.08 -12.01
CA PRO A 211 -35.60 -6.35 -12.56
C PRO A 211 -34.60 -7.01 -11.63
N LEU A 212 -34.79 -8.30 -11.40
CA LEU A 212 -33.84 -9.20 -10.76
C LEU A 212 -32.59 -9.29 -11.63
N TRP A 213 -31.51 -8.68 -11.17
CA TRP A 213 -30.13 -8.78 -11.67
C TRP A 213 -29.83 -8.12 -13.03
N GLY A 214 -28.99 -7.08 -12.99
CA GLY A 214 -28.37 -6.50 -14.17
C GLY A 214 -27.19 -5.59 -13.80
N TRP A 215 -26.03 -5.83 -14.41
CA TRP A 215 -24.90 -4.91 -14.43
C TRP A 215 -25.31 -3.72 -15.33
N GLY A 216 -25.29 -2.48 -14.80
CA GLY A 216 -25.59 -1.26 -15.59
C GLY A 216 -26.80 -0.41 -15.17
N ASP A 217 -27.17 -0.32 -13.89
CA ASP A 217 -28.32 0.50 -13.45
C ASP A 217 -27.94 1.93 -12.99
N LYS A 218 -28.57 2.93 -13.62
CA LYS A 218 -28.34 4.39 -13.62
C LYS A 218 -28.69 5.18 -12.33
N ASP A 219 -28.62 4.57 -11.15
CA ASP A 219 -29.02 5.26 -9.89
C ASP A 219 -27.84 5.65 -8.98
N MET A 220 -26.60 5.49 -9.44
CA MET A 220 -25.42 6.10 -8.84
C MET A 220 -24.91 7.15 -9.82
N ASN A 221 -25.26 8.41 -9.58
CA ASN A 221 -24.80 9.47 -10.47
C ASN A 221 -23.28 9.67 -10.30
N GLU A 222 -22.63 10.27 -11.30
CA GLU A 222 -21.18 10.53 -11.28
C GLU A 222 -20.71 11.27 -10.03
N ASN A 223 -21.59 12.08 -9.43
CA ASN A 223 -21.28 12.83 -8.20
C ASN A 223 -21.24 11.93 -6.96
N ASP A 224 -22.09 10.91 -6.89
CA ASP A 224 -22.07 9.94 -5.81
C ASP A 224 -20.82 9.06 -5.86
N MET A 225 -20.40 8.68 -7.07
CA MET A 225 -19.13 7.97 -7.32
C MET A 225 -17.93 8.81 -6.89
N LYS A 226 -17.88 10.09 -7.29
CA LYS A 226 -16.79 11.00 -6.89
C LYS A 226 -16.72 11.21 -5.38
N ILE A 227 -17.86 11.34 -4.70
CA ILE A 227 -17.88 11.50 -3.22
C ILE A 227 -17.42 10.21 -2.54
N ILE A 228 -17.84 9.04 -3.02
CA ILE A 228 -17.36 7.75 -2.49
C ILE A 228 -15.85 7.62 -2.75
N GLU A 229 -15.35 7.87 -3.96
CA GLU A 229 -13.90 7.87 -4.26
C GLU A 229 -13.11 8.85 -3.37
N THR A 230 -13.69 10.00 -3.03
CA THR A 230 -13.04 11.00 -2.16
C THR A 230 -13.03 10.57 -0.68
N VAL A 231 -14.04 9.84 -0.22
CA VAL A 231 -14.18 9.38 1.19
C VAL A 231 -13.52 8.02 1.41
N THR A 232 -13.39 7.19 0.38
CA THR A 232 -12.72 5.88 0.41
C THR A 232 -11.24 5.99 0.03
N VAL A 233 -10.52 6.98 0.56
CA VAL A 233 -9.06 6.98 0.50
C VAL A 233 -8.54 6.14 1.65
N TYR A 234 -8.47 4.82 1.45
CA TYR A 234 -7.53 3.84 2.03
C TYR A 234 -8.06 2.44 1.71
N GLY A 235 -7.80 1.96 0.48
CA GLY A 235 -8.12 0.62 0.01
C GLY A 235 -7.09 0.20 -1.05
N TRP A 236 -6.54 -0.99 -0.93
CA TRP A 236 -5.46 -1.49 -1.78
C TRP A 236 -5.98 -2.00 -3.12
N GLY A 237 -5.33 -1.61 -4.23
CA GLY A 237 -5.13 -2.48 -5.39
C GLY A 237 -6.13 -2.41 -6.55
N ASP A 238 -6.42 -1.22 -7.07
CA ASP A 238 -7.38 -1.02 -8.19
C ASP A 238 -6.70 -0.95 -9.60
N GLU A 239 -5.37 -0.92 -9.65
CA GLU A 239 -4.59 -0.71 -10.90
C GLU A 239 -4.60 -1.93 -11.84
N ASP A 240 -4.61 -3.15 -11.30
CA ASP A 240 -4.58 -4.37 -12.12
C ASP A 240 -5.93 -4.64 -12.82
N MET A 241 -7.05 -4.15 -12.25
CA MET A 241 -8.39 -4.37 -12.79
C MET A 241 -8.74 -3.35 -13.89
N LYS A 242 -8.21 -2.12 -13.80
CA LYS A 242 -8.37 -1.09 -14.84
C LYS A 242 -7.68 -1.45 -16.15
N ARG A 243 -6.55 -2.16 -16.10
CA ARG A 243 -5.85 -2.67 -17.31
C ARG A 243 -6.62 -3.79 -18.03
N ALA A 244 -7.47 -4.53 -17.33
CA ALA A 244 -8.26 -5.62 -17.94
C ALA A 244 -9.47 -5.10 -18.75
N LEU A 245 -9.92 -3.87 -18.50
CA LEU A 245 -11.15 -3.31 -19.09
C LEU A 245 -10.90 -2.40 -20.31
N HIS A 246 -9.65 -2.02 -20.60
CA HIS A 246 -9.35 -1.01 -21.62
C HIS A 246 -8.80 -1.52 -22.96
N HIS A 247 -8.58 -2.82 -23.15
CA HIS A 247 -8.15 -3.32 -24.45
C HIS A 247 -9.33 -3.86 -25.27
N ASN A 248 -9.78 -3.02 -26.21
CA ASN A 248 -10.62 -3.37 -27.34
C ASN A 248 -10.14 -4.68 -28.01
N GLY A 249 -11.01 -5.68 -28.00
CA GLY A 249 -11.43 -6.37 -29.22
C GLY A 249 -10.51 -7.37 -29.91
N ASP A 250 -9.21 -7.44 -29.63
CA ASP A 250 -8.32 -8.40 -30.32
C ASP A 250 -7.64 -9.38 -29.36
N LEU A 251 -8.06 -10.65 -29.42
CA LEU A 251 -7.43 -11.78 -28.78
C LEU A 251 -6.07 -12.06 -29.44
N ILE A 252 -5.04 -11.33 -29.02
CA ILE A 252 -3.66 -11.71 -29.31
C ILE A 252 -3.39 -13.01 -28.53
N ALA A 253 -3.16 -14.11 -29.25
CA ALA A 253 -2.80 -15.40 -28.70
C ALA A 253 -1.65 -15.23 -27.68
N ALA A 254 -1.99 -15.35 -26.40
CA ALA A 254 -1.02 -15.31 -25.32
C ALA A 254 0.00 -16.44 -25.57
N LYS A 255 1.29 -16.08 -25.60
CA LYS A 255 2.37 -17.06 -25.59
C LYS A 255 2.13 -18.08 -24.48
N PRO A 256 2.48 -19.37 -24.68
CA PRO A 256 2.25 -20.41 -23.68
C PRO A 256 2.84 -19.95 -22.34
N LYS A 257 1.99 -19.85 -21.32
CA LYS A 257 2.43 -19.56 -19.95
C LYS A 257 3.46 -20.61 -19.57
N SER A 258 4.71 -20.18 -19.38
CA SER A 258 5.69 -20.96 -18.63
C SER A 258 5.05 -21.41 -17.32
N GLU A 259 5.39 -22.61 -16.84
CA GLU A 259 4.87 -23.09 -15.55
C GLU A 259 4.98 -22.00 -14.46
N PRO A 260 3.97 -21.84 -13.59
CA PRO A 260 4.00 -20.82 -12.55
C PRO A 260 5.23 -21.05 -11.66
N TYR A 261 6.10 -20.04 -11.58
CA TYR A 261 7.31 -20.10 -10.78
C TYR A 261 6.98 -20.42 -9.31
N LYS A 262 7.46 -21.56 -8.82
CA LYS A 262 7.31 -21.95 -7.41
C LYS A 262 8.31 -21.18 -6.55
N VAL A 263 7.81 -20.29 -5.71
CA VAL A 263 8.61 -19.52 -4.76
C VAL A 263 9.28 -20.47 -3.76
N GLN A 264 10.61 -20.47 -3.72
CA GLN A 264 11.37 -21.26 -2.75
C GLN A 264 11.75 -20.40 -1.54
N ILE A 265 11.16 -20.70 -0.39
CA ILE A 265 11.36 -19.96 0.86
C ILE A 265 12.74 -20.29 1.46
N VAL A 266 13.42 -19.27 1.99
CA VAL A 266 14.70 -19.39 2.71
C VAL A 266 14.46 -19.14 4.20
N TRP A 267 14.09 -20.21 4.92
CA TRP A 267 13.72 -20.15 6.34
C TRP A 267 14.76 -19.51 7.26
N ARG A 268 16.05 -19.71 6.97
CA ARG A 268 17.15 -19.05 7.69
C ARG A 268 16.99 -17.52 7.67
N ASN A 269 16.66 -16.95 6.52
CA ASN A 269 16.51 -15.49 6.37
C ASN A 269 15.27 -15.00 7.13
N ILE A 270 14.18 -15.77 7.10
CA ILE A 270 12.97 -15.49 7.88
C ILE A 270 13.29 -15.40 9.37
N LEU A 271 13.97 -16.40 9.93
CA LEU A 271 14.33 -16.43 11.35
C LEU A 271 15.24 -15.25 11.75
N LEU A 272 16.23 -14.92 10.91
CA LEU A 272 17.11 -13.77 11.13
C LEU A 272 16.34 -12.45 11.08
N PHE A 273 15.37 -12.33 10.18
CA PHE A 273 14.55 -11.12 10.06
C PHE A 273 13.58 -11.01 11.23
N ILE A 274 12.95 -12.10 11.68
CA ILE A 274 12.14 -12.11 12.91
C ILE A 274 12.96 -11.59 14.09
N TYR A 275 14.17 -12.13 14.29
CA TYR A 275 15.08 -11.66 15.34
C TYR A 275 15.42 -10.18 15.18
N LEU A 276 15.82 -9.75 13.97
CA LEU A 276 16.16 -8.36 13.67
C LEU A 276 15.02 -7.41 14.02
N HIS A 277 13.78 -7.73 13.65
CA HIS A 277 12.64 -6.83 13.88
C HIS A 277 12.24 -6.82 15.36
N ILE A 278 12.28 -7.95 16.07
CA ILE A 278 12.02 -7.99 17.52
C ILE A 278 13.08 -7.19 18.27
N ALA A 279 14.36 -7.43 17.98
CA ALA A 279 15.48 -6.69 18.58
C ALA A 279 15.46 -5.21 18.20
N GLY A 280 15.06 -4.88 16.97
CA GLY A 280 14.92 -3.50 16.50
C GLY A 280 13.76 -2.76 17.17
N LEU A 281 12.63 -3.41 17.42
CA LEU A 281 11.50 -2.84 18.17
C LEU A 281 11.87 -2.59 19.63
N TYR A 282 12.57 -3.54 20.27
CA TYR A 282 13.09 -3.32 21.62
C TYR A 282 14.14 -2.21 21.63
N GLY A 283 15.02 -2.16 20.62
CA GLY A 283 15.97 -1.08 20.43
C GLY A 283 15.30 0.29 20.23
N LEU A 284 14.18 0.37 19.52
CA LEU A 284 13.38 1.59 19.41
C LEU A 284 12.83 2.05 20.77
N TYR A 285 12.30 1.10 21.56
CA TYR A 285 11.88 1.38 22.93
C TYR A 285 13.05 1.94 23.76
N CYS A 286 14.21 1.28 23.72
CA CYS A 286 15.39 1.77 24.43
C CYS A 286 15.85 3.14 23.92
N PHE A 287 15.83 3.36 22.61
CA PHE A 287 16.24 4.62 21.98
C PHE A 287 15.39 5.80 22.45
N ILE A 288 14.08 5.61 22.64
CA ILE A 288 13.16 6.66 23.07
C ILE A 288 13.22 6.87 24.59
N PHE A 289 13.28 5.79 25.38
CA PHE A 289 12.98 5.87 26.82
C PHE A 289 14.18 5.64 27.74
N THR A 290 15.24 4.97 27.29
CA THR A 290 16.33 4.51 28.19
C THR A 290 17.72 4.97 27.79
N ALA A 291 17.99 5.14 26.51
CA ALA A 291 19.32 5.45 25.99
C ALA A 291 19.77 6.84 26.41
N LYS A 292 21.06 6.99 26.71
CA LYS A 292 21.67 8.30 26.94
C LYS A 292 21.60 9.14 25.66
N TRP A 293 21.50 10.46 25.80
CA TRP A 293 21.46 11.38 24.67
C TRP A 293 22.65 11.24 23.71
N ASN A 294 23.84 10.93 24.22
CA ASN A 294 25.02 10.65 23.38
C ASN A 294 24.83 9.41 22.49
N THR A 295 24.20 8.35 23.02
CA THR A 295 23.87 7.13 22.28
C THR A 295 22.79 7.38 21.23
N VAL A 296 21.79 8.21 21.57
CA VAL A 296 20.74 8.65 20.64
C VAL A 296 21.37 9.40 19.46
N LEU A 297 22.21 10.40 19.74
CA LEU A 297 22.91 11.18 18.72
C LEU A 297 23.84 10.30 17.87
N TRP A 298 24.62 9.43 18.51
CA TRP A 298 25.49 8.47 17.83
C TRP A 298 24.72 7.57 16.86
N THR A 299 23.61 6.98 17.34
CA THR A 299 22.73 6.12 16.54
C THR A 299 22.17 6.85 15.32
N TYR A 300 21.72 8.11 15.51
CA TYR A 300 21.20 8.95 14.43
C TYR A 300 22.28 9.29 13.40
N LEU A 301 23.46 9.72 13.85
CA LEU A 301 24.59 10.03 12.96
C LEU A 301 25.05 8.81 12.17
N LEU A 302 25.12 7.64 12.83
CA LEU A 302 25.43 6.37 12.16
C LEU A 302 24.39 6.05 11.09
N ALA A 303 23.09 6.23 11.36
CA ALA A 303 22.05 6.01 10.36
C ALA A 303 22.24 6.95 9.14
N LEU A 304 22.55 8.23 9.37
CA LEU A 304 22.80 9.19 8.27
C LEU A 304 23.98 8.80 7.39
N ILE A 305 25.15 8.49 7.98
CA ILE A 305 26.33 8.09 7.20
C ILE A 305 26.12 6.75 6.49
N THR A 306 25.36 5.83 7.10
CA THR A 306 24.97 4.55 6.49
C THR A 306 24.19 4.80 5.20
N THR A 307 23.17 5.66 5.27
CA THR A 307 22.37 6.03 4.11
C THR A 307 23.25 6.66 3.03
N GLN A 308 24.21 7.52 3.39
CA GLN A 308 25.17 8.08 2.41
C GLN A 308 26.06 7.02 1.75
N GLY A 309 26.49 6.00 2.49
CA GLY A 309 27.21 4.86 1.92
C GLY A 309 26.44 4.12 0.83
N ILE A 310 25.11 4.05 0.96
CA ILE A 310 24.22 3.49 -0.06
C ILE A 310 23.98 4.50 -1.19
N CYS A 311 23.46 5.68 -0.88
CA CYS A 311 22.99 6.69 -1.84
C CYS A 311 24.15 7.31 -2.64
N ALA A 312 25.07 7.98 -1.95
CA ALA A 312 26.22 8.61 -2.62
C ALA A 312 27.26 7.58 -3.09
N GLY A 313 27.36 6.44 -2.40
CA GLY A 313 28.27 5.34 -2.72
C GLY A 313 27.67 4.30 -3.66
N ALA A 314 27.10 3.22 -3.11
CA ALA A 314 26.65 2.03 -3.86
C ALA A 314 25.83 2.39 -5.11
N HIS A 315 24.92 3.34 -4.95
CA HIS A 315 23.95 3.75 -5.95
C HIS A 315 24.53 4.72 -6.98
N ARG A 316 24.76 5.99 -6.61
CA ARG A 316 25.14 7.04 -7.58
C ARG A 316 26.56 6.89 -8.11
N LEU A 317 27.53 6.49 -7.27
CA LEU A 317 28.93 6.32 -7.67
C LEU A 317 29.15 5.01 -8.42
N TRP A 318 28.87 3.87 -7.79
CA TRP A 318 29.26 2.57 -8.37
C TRP A 318 28.20 1.98 -9.31
N ALA A 319 26.90 2.07 -8.98
CA ALA A 319 25.87 1.50 -9.86
C ALA A 319 25.67 2.31 -11.14
N HIS A 320 25.55 3.64 -10.99
CA HIS A 320 25.21 4.54 -12.10
C HIS A 320 26.38 5.30 -12.71
N ARG A 321 27.56 5.29 -12.07
CA ARG A 321 28.72 6.06 -12.53
C ARG A 321 28.38 7.54 -12.77
N ALA A 322 27.48 8.09 -11.95
CA ALA A 322 26.94 9.43 -12.13
C ALA A 322 27.97 10.53 -11.82
N TYR A 323 28.99 10.19 -11.03
CA TYR A 323 30.18 11.01 -10.80
C TYR A 323 31.42 10.13 -10.60
N LYS A 324 32.60 10.74 -10.52
CA LYS A 324 33.87 10.08 -10.17
C LYS A 324 34.37 10.56 -8.82
N ALA A 325 34.99 9.65 -8.07
CA ALA A 325 35.53 9.92 -6.73
C ALA A 325 37.02 9.57 -6.64
N LYS A 326 37.79 10.40 -5.93
CA LYS A 326 39.18 10.09 -5.56
C LYS A 326 39.22 8.99 -4.50
N LEU A 327 40.39 8.38 -4.33
CA LEU A 327 40.60 7.25 -3.43
C LEU A 327 40.10 7.49 -1.99
N PRO A 328 40.35 8.66 -1.34
CA PRO A 328 39.87 8.88 0.03
C PRO A 328 38.34 8.78 0.15
N LEU A 329 37.61 9.42 -0.77
CA LEU A 329 36.14 9.38 -0.78
C LEU A 329 35.62 7.97 -1.08
N ARG A 330 36.24 7.24 -2.00
CA ARG A 330 35.90 5.84 -2.30
C ARG A 330 36.05 4.94 -1.07
N ILE A 331 37.12 5.10 -0.30
CA ILE A 331 37.34 4.34 0.94
C ILE A 331 36.27 4.67 1.98
N ILE A 332 35.98 5.96 2.20
CA ILE A 332 34.96 6.40 3.16
C ILE A 332 33.58 5.83 2.81
N LEU A 333 33.16 5.99 1.56
CA LEU A 333 31.88 5.47 1.07
C LEU A 333 31.82 3.94 1.15
N CYS A 334 32.94 3.25 0.92
CA CYS A 334 33.03 1.80 1.09
C CYS A 334 32.83 1.38 2.55
N ILE A 335 33.44 2.08 3.51
CA ILE A 335 33.25 1.79 4.94
C ILE A 335 31.79 2.03 5.33
N TRP A 336 31.21 3.16 4.92
CA TRP A 336 29.80 3.50 5.19
C TRP A 336 28.82 2.51 4.54
N GLN A 337 29.10 2.03 3.32
CA GLN A 337 28.31 0.98 2.66
C GLN A 337 28.43 -0.35 3.40
N THR A 338 29.64 -0.70 3.87
CA THR A 338 29.86 -1.94 4.64
C THR A 338 29.06 -1.92 5.94
N HIS A 339 28.99 -0.76 6.60
CA HIS A 339 28.17 -0.53 7.80
C HIS A 339 26.65 -0.69 7.53
N ALA A 340 26.21 -0.48 6.28
CA ALA A 340 24.81 -0.68 5.88
C ALA A 340 24.39 -2.15 5.81
N LEU A 341 25.33 -3.08 5.65
CA LEU A 341 25.08 -4.53 5.59
C LEU A 341 24.05 -4.93 4.51
N GLN A 342 24.03 -4.25 3.36
CA GLN A 342 23.13 -4.57 2.24
C GLN A 342 23.86 -5.35 1.13
N ASN A 343 24.59 -6.40 1.50
CA ASN A 343 25.59 -7.08 0.65
C ASN A 343 26.77 -6.17 0.27
N HIS A 344 27.85 -6.78 -0.23
CA HIS A 344 29.00 -6.04 -0.71
C HIS A 344 28.65 -5.25 -1.99
N ILE A 345 29.34 -4.13 -2.24
CA ILE A 345 29.09 -3.21 -3.35
C ILE A 345 28.93 -3.95 -4.68
N TYR A 346 29.79 -4.92 -4.97
CA TYR A 346 29.75 -5.67 -6.23
C TYR A 346 28.39 -6.39 -6.48
N GLU A 347 27.80 -6.99 -5.44
CA GLU A 347 26.52 -7.70 -5.57
C GLU A 347 25.36 -6.71 -5.58
N TRP A 348 25.41 -5.69 -4.72
CA TRP A 348 24.41 -4.63 -4.69
C TRP A 348 24.29 -3.94 -6.05
N VAL A 349 25.42 -3.54 -6.65
CA VAL A 349 25.46 -2.90 -7.97
C VAL A 349 24.96 -3.82 -9.07
N ARG A 350 25.33 -5.10 -9.06
CA ARG A 350 24.82 -6.07 -10.05
C ARG A 350 23.30 -6.12 -9.98
N ASP A 351 22.75 -6.34 -8.80
CA ASP A 351 21.31 -6.47 -8.61
C ASP A 351 20.58 -5.15 -8.97
N HIS A 352 21.16 -3.99 -8.63
CA HIS A 352 20.60 -2.68 -8.97
C HIS A 352 20.63 -2.37 -10.47
N ARG A 353 21.71 -2.70 -11.17
CA ARG A 353 21.79 -2.56 -12.64
C ARG A 353 20.79 -3.49 -13.35
N VAL A 354 20.57 -4.70 -12.82
CA VAL A 354 19.52 -5.61 -13.31
C VAL A 354 18.14 -5.00 -13.09
N HIS A 355 17.88 -4.45 -11.91
CA HIS A 355 16.63 -3.77 -11.58
C HIS A 355 16.30 -2.66 -12.59
N HIS A 356 17.22 -1.72 -12.86
CA HIS A 356 16.96 -0.67 -13.87
C HIS A 356 16.74 -1.21 -15.29
N LYS A 357 17.51 -2.24 -15.70
CA LYS A 357 17.45 -2.75 -17.07
C LYS A 357 16.19 -3.58 -17.34
N PHE A 358 15.67 -4.24 -16.31
CA PHE A 358 14.56 -5.17 -16.43
C PHE A 358 13.46 -4.93 -15.38
N SER A 359 13.29 -3.66 -14.99
CA SER A 359 12.31 -3.23 -14.01
C SER A 359 10.95 -3.83 -14.33
N GLU A 360 10.23 -4.26 -13.30
CA GLU A 360 8.83 -4.68 -13.39
C GLU A 360 8.66 -5.98 -14.21
N THR A 361 9.73 -6.78 -14.31
CA THR A 361 9.75 -8.12 -14.90
C THR A 361 10.24 -9.16 -13.89
N ASP A 362 10.18 -10.44 -14.23
CA ASP A 362 10.72 -11.51 -13.38
C ASP A 362 12.26 -11.51 -13.29
N ALA A 363 12.94 -10.70 -14.09
CA ALA A 363 14.37 -10.45 -13.97
C ALA A 363 14.70 -9.35 -12.95
N ASP A 364 13.73 -8.55 -12.50
CA ASP A 364 13.91 -7.57 -11.43
C ASP A 364 13.98 -8.28 -10.06
N PRO A 365 15.08 -8.15 -9.30
CA PRO A 365 15.22 -8.79 -7.98
C PRO A 365 14.09 -8.46 -7.01
N HIS A 366 13.54 -7.24 -7.08
CA HIS A 366 12.51 -6.75 -6.17
C HIS A 366 11.28 -6.23 -6.94
N ASN A 367 10.91 -6.96 -7.99
CA ASN A 367 9.77 -6.70 -8.86
C ASN A 367 8.53 -6.20 -8.10
N SER A 368 8.23 -4.91 -8.27
CA SER A 368 7.10 -4.22 -7.61
C SER A 368 5.74 -4.79 -8.00
N ARG A 369 5.61 -5.46 -9.16
CA ARG A 369 4.37 -6.13 -9.60
C ARG A 369 4.01 -7.36 -8.76
N ARG A 370 4.94 -7.86 -7.95
CA ARG A 370 4.67 -8.93 -6.97
C ARG A 370 4.12 -8.39 -5.65
N GLY A 371 3.84 -7.10 -5.60
CA GLY A 371 3.21 -6.42 -4.47
C GLY A 371 4.21 -5.85 -3.47
N PHE A 372 3.72 -4.92 -2.64
CA PHE A 372 4.52 -4.14 -1.70
C PHE A 372 5.41 -5.00 -0.79
N PHE A 373 4.87 -6.07 -0.21
CA PHE A 373 5.64 -6.90 0.71
C PHE A 373 6.83 -7.56 0.01
N PHE A 374 6.63 -8.06 -1.22
CA PHE A 374 7.70 -8.68 -1.99
C PHE A 374 8.81 -7.68 -2.28
N SER A 375 8.47 -6.51 -2.84
CA SER A 375 9.47 -5.49 -3.20
C SER A 375 10.13 -4.81 -2.00
N HIS A 376 9.43 -4.73 -0.87
CA HIS A 376 9.97 -4.17 0.37
C HIS A 376 10.98 -5.13 1.02
N MET A 377 10.58 -6.36 1.34
CA MET A 377 11.45 -7.30 2.08
C MET A 377 11.29 -8.77 1.68
N GLY A 378 10.16 -9.14 1.08
CA GLY A 378 9.83 -10.53 0.76
C GLY A 378 10.81 -11.17 -0.22
N TRP A 379 11.38 -10.38 -1.15
CA TRP A 379 12.40 -10.84 -2.09
C TRP A 379 13.67 -11.36 -1.42
N LEU A 380 13.97 -10.91 -0.18
CA LEU A 380 15.10 -11.38 0.64
C LEU A 380 14.77 -12.68 1.39
N LEU A 381 13.50 -13.07 1.47
CA LEU A 381 13.02 -14.25 2.19
C LEU A 381 12.88 -15.47 1.28
N CYS A 382 13.05 -15.31 -0.03
CA CYS A 382 12.97 -16.37 -1.02
C CYS A 382 14.22 -16.44 -1.91
N ARG A 383 14.38 -17.55 -2.63
CA ARG A 383 15.37 -17.64 -3.70
C ARG A 383 14.99 -16.70 -4.85
N LYS A 384 16.00 -16.01 -5.39
CA LYS A 384 15.87 -15.18 -6.59
C LYS A 384 15.29 -16.00 -7.74
N HIS A 385 14.43 -15.37 -8.53
CA HIS A 385 13.93 -15.96 -9.77
C HIS A 385 15.09 -16.32 -10.71
N SER A 386 14.95 -17.38 -11.50
CA SER A 386 15.99 -17.82 -12.45
C SER A 386 16.37 -16.74 -13.46
N ASP A 387 15.42 -15.88 -13.82
CA ASP A 387 15.67 -14.75 -14.73
C ASP A 387 16.56 -13.69 -14.11
N VAL A 388 16.47 -13.43 -12.80
CA VAL A 388 17.39 -12.51 -12.09
C VAL A 388 18.82 -13.02 -12.23
N ILE A 389 19.03 -14.33 -12.07
CA ILE A 389 20.36 -14.95 -12.18
C ILE A 389 20.85 -14.90 -13.64
N THR A 390 19.99 -15.26 -14.59
CA THR A 390 20.34 -15.33 -16.01
C THR A 390 20.62 -13.95 -16.58
N LYS A 391 19.76 -12.96 -16.32
CA LYS A 391 19.93 -11.58 -16.78
C LYS A 391 21.03 -10.85 -16.01
N GLY A 392 21.26 -11.19 -14.74
CA GLY A 392 22.40 -10.68 -13.97
C GLY A 392 23.76 -10.98 -14.58
N LYS A 393 23.91 -12.10 -15.31
CA LYS A 393 25.13 -12.42 -16.06
C LYS A 393 25.33 -11.56 -17.32
N THR A 394 24.30 -10.85 -17.77
CA THR A 394 24.35 -10.00 -18.98
C THR A 394 24.70 -8.54 -18.68
N VAL A 395 24.82 -8.18 -17.41
CA VAL A 395 25.20 -6.85 -16.97
C VAL A 395 26.73 -6.79 -16.88
N ASP A 396 27.32 -5.78 -17.52
CA ASP A 396 28.75 -5.49 -17.40
C ASP A 396 29.09 -5.03 -15.97
N LEU A 397 30.13 -5.63 -15.39
CA LEU A 397 30.67 -5.31 -14.06
C LEU A 397 32.20 -5.10 -14.09
N SER A 398 32.80 -5.05 -15.28
CA SER A 398 34.25 -4.92 -15.46
C SER A 398 34.84 -3.67 -14.78
N ASP A 399 34.04 -2.61 -14.66
CA ASP A 399 34.40 -1.41 -13.92
C ASP A 399 34.57 -1.65 -12.42
N LEU A 400 33.75 -2.51 -11.83
CA LEU A 400 33.85 -2.87 -10.41
C LEU A 400 35.00 -3.83 -10.16
N GLU A 401 35.29 -4.72 -11.12
CA GLU A 401 36.44 -5.62 -11.08
C GLU A 401 37.76 -4.86 -11.13
N ALA A 402 37.81 -3.75 -11.87
CA ALA A 402 38.93 -2.84 -11.93
C ALA A 402 39.05 -1.92 -10.68
N ASP A 403 37.98 -1.80 -9.88
CA ASP A 403 37.97 -0.99 -8.65
C ASP A 403 38.54 -1.80 -7.47
N ALA A 404 39.81 -1.53 -7.12
CA ALA A 404 40.49 -2.19 -6.01
C ALA A 404 39.80 -2.02 -4.64
N VAL A 405 39.08 -0.91 -4.41
CA VAL A 405 38.33 -0.68 -3.16
C VAL A 405 37.12 -1.60 -3.09
N VAL A 406 36.37 -1.72 -4.19
CA VAL A 406 35.22 -2.62 -4.30
C VAL A 406 35.65 -4.08 -4.16
N MET A 407 36.74 -4.46 -4.83
CA MET A 407 37.25 -5.83 -4.77
C MET A 407 37.86 -6.17 -3.40
N PHE A 408 38.50 -5.22 -2.72
CA PHE A 408 38.91 -5.37 -1.33
C PHE A 408 37.70 -5.62 -0.42
N GLN A 409 36.67 -4.78 -0.53
CA GLN A 409 35.46 -4.94 0.26
C GLN A 409 34.82 -6.31 0.03
N LYS A 410 34.65 -6.72 -1.22
CA LYS A 410 34.08 -8.04 -1.59
C LYS A 410 34.87 -9.19 -0.95
N LYS A 411 36.19 -9.13 -0.97
CA LYS A 411 37.07 -10.17 -0.42
C LYS A 411 36.94 -10.30 1.10
N TYR A 412 36.85 -9.18 1.82
CA TYR A 412 36.84 -9.15 3.29
C TYR A 412 35.45 -8.92 3.91
N TYR A 413 34.40 -8.89 3.09
CA TYR A 413 33.06 -8.47 3.50
C TYR A 413 32.53 -9.26 4.70
N LEU A 414 32.67 -10.58 4.70
CA LEU A 414 32.15 -11.43 5.77
C LEU A 414 32.77 -11.15 7.15
N ILE A 415 33.95 -10.52 7.18
CA ILE A 415 34.64 -10.12 8.41
C ILE A 415 34.30 -8.65 8.74
N LEU A 416 34.41 -7.76 7.76
CA LEU A 416 34.22 -6.32 7.97
C LEU A 416 32.76 -5.95 8.27
N ALA A 417 31.81 -6.62 7.64
CA ALA A 417 30.40 -6.27 7.76
C ALA A 417 29.83 -6.47 9.17
N PRO A 418 29.99 -7.62 9.86
CA PRO A 418 29.52 -7.74 11.25
C PRO A 418 30.28 -6.82 12.22
N LEU A 419 31.58 -6.60 11.99
CA LEU A 419 32.39 -5.69 12.79
C LEU A 419 31.87 -4.25 12.70
N LEU A 420 31.69 -3.75 11.48
CA LEU A 420 31.29 -2.37 11.24
C LEU A 420 29.79 -2.14 11.46
N ALA A 421 28.92 -3.08 11.11
CA ALA A 421 27.47 -2.87 11.20
C ALA A 421 26.88 -3.11 12.60
N PHE A 422 27.58 -3.88 13.46
CA PHE A 422 27.09 -4.25 14.78
C PHE A 422 28.11 -4.03 15.91
N ILE A 423 29.32 -4.58 15.80
CA ILE A 423 30.27 -4.56 16.94
C ILE A 423 30.73 -3.13 17.26
N VAL A 424 31.23 -2.40 16.26
CA VAL A 424 31.71 -1.01 16.45
C VAL A 424 30.57 -0.09 16.89
N PRO A 425 29.36 -0.11 16.27
CA PRO A 425 28.24 0.69 16.72
C PRO A 425 27.83 0.47 18.17
N ALA A 426 27.85 -0.77 18.66
CA ALA A 426 27.56 -1.09 20.06
C ALA A 426 28.73 -0.78 21.02
N TRP A 427 29.97 -0.98 20.57
CA TRP A 427 31.15 -0.82 21.41
C TRP A 427 31.44 0.64 21.74
N VAL A 428 31.25 1.55 20.79
CA VAL A 428 31.55 2.98 20.98
C VAL A 428 30.75 3.60 22.13
N PRO A 429 29.41 3.47 22.20
CA PRO A 429 28.65 4.01 23.33
C PRO A 429 28.99 3.36 24.66
N TRP A 430 29.23 2.05 24.63
CA TRP A 430 29.56 1.29 25.83
C TRP A 430 30.89 1.76 26.43
N TYR A 431 31.90 1.96 25.60
CA TYR A 431 33.25 2.31 26.05
C TYR A 431 33.42 3.81 26.35
N PHE A 432 33.00 4.70 25.44
CA PHE A 432 33.38 6.12 25.51
C PHE A 432 32.50 6.97 26.45
N TRP A 433 31.24 6.60 26.67
CA TRP A 433 30.35 7.32 27.58
C TRP A 433 29.57 6.39 28.51
N ASN A 434 30.12 5.20 28.74
CA ASN A 434 29.66 4.21 29.72
C ASN A 434 28.17 3.89 29.58
N GLU A 435 27.67 3.77 28.35
CA GLU A 435 26.31 3.27 28.10
C GLU A 435 26.21 1.80 28.53
N ASP A 436 25.03 1.35 28.95
CA ASP A 436 24.83 -0.08 29.15
C ASP A 436 25.05 -0.86 27.84
N GLY A 437 25.83 -1.93 27.89
CA GLY A 437 26.20 -2.69 26.70
C GLY A 437 24.99 -3.28 25.96
N TYR A 438 23.94 -3.68 26.69
CA TYR A 438 22.70 -4.17 26.10
C TYR A 438 21.92 -3.04 25.42
N ILE A 439 21.77 -1.89 26.08
CA ILE A 439 21.11 -0.71 25.50
C ILE A 439 21.85 -0.31 24.21
N SER A 440 23.17 -0.24 24.26
CA SER A 440 24.01 0.11 23.12
C SER A 440 23.85 -0.86 21.95
N TRP A 441 23.84 -2.18 22.22
CA TRP A 441 23.59 -3.20 21.20
C TRP A 441 22.22 -3.03 20.52
N TYR A 442 21.15 -2.94 21.31
CA TYR A 442 19.80 -2.87 20.74
C TYR A 442 19.53 -1.55 20.02
N THR A 443 20.09 -0.43 20.49
CA THR A 443 19.88 0.90 19.89
C THR A 443 20.81 1.16 18.70
N ALA A 444 22.11 1.30 18.94
CA ALA A 444 23.09 1.72 17.94
C ALA A 444 23.34 0.66 16.86
N SER A 445 23.02 -0.61 17.15
CA SER A 445 23.22 -1.71 16.21
C SER A 445 21.91 -2.22 15.63
N MET A 446 21.04 -2.84 16.43
CA MET A 446 19.86 -3.55 15.91
C MET A 446 18.77 -2.61 15.38
N PHE A 447 18.34 -1.63 16.19
CA PHE A 447 17.34 -0.65 15.77
C PHE A 447 17.84 0.20 14.61
N ARG A 448 19.07 0.72 14.71
CA ARG A 448 19.71 1.46 13.61
C ARG A 448 19.72 0.65 12.31
N TYR A 449 20.10 -0.63 12.37
CA TYR A 449 20.16 -1.49 11.19
C TYR A 449 18.76 -1.68 10.57
N ALA A 450 17.77 -2.03 11.39
CA ALA A 450 16.38 -2.17 10.95
C ALA A 450 15.84 -0.87 10.32
N LEU A 451 16.10 0.28 10.94
CA LEU A 451 15.70 1.60 10.43
C LEU A 451 16.31 1.87 9.03
N THR A 452 17.61 1.64 8.87
CA THR A 452 18.30 1.87 7.58
C THR A 452 17.83 0.92 6.48
N LEU A 453 17.51 -0.33 6.83
CA LEU A 453 16.94 -1.29 5.88
C LEU A 453 15.55 -0.86 5.42
N HIS A 454 14.63 -0.57 6.34
CA HIS A 454 13.28 -0.12 5.97
C HIS A 454 13.31 1.18 5.16
N GLY A 455 14.19 2.12 5.50
CA GLY A 455 14.41 3.31 4.69
C GLY A 455 14.77 2.96 3.26
N THR A 456 15.75 2.07 3.05
CA THR A 456 16.17 1.67 1.70
C THR A 456 15.07 0.87 0.97
N TRP A 457 14.40 -0.03 1.67
CA TRP A 457 13.33 -0.87 1.12
C TRP A 457 12.09 -0.08 0.71
N LEU A 458 11.86 1.11 1.28
CA LEU A 458 10.80 2.01 0.82
C LEU A 458 11.05 2.53 -0.60
N VAL A 459 12.30 2.63 -1.05
CA VAL A 459 12.62 3.01 -2.43
C VAL A 459 12.10 1.93 -3.38
N ASN A 460 12.38 0.66 -3.09
CA ASN A 460 11.93 -0.47 -3.91
C ASN A 460 10.41 -0.67 -3.90
N SER A 461 9.75 -0.28 -2.80
CA SER A 461 8.32 -0.53 -2.61
C SER A 461 7.47 0.73 -2.81
N ALA A 462 7.49 1.66 -1.86
CA ALA A 462 6.67 2.87 -1.91
C ALA A 462 7.00 3.74 -3.13
N ALA A 463 8.28 3.87 -3.50
CA ALA A 463 8.69 4.67 -4.65
C ALA A 463 8.48 3.97 -6.02
N HIS A 464 7.84 2.80 -6.04
CA HIS A 464 7.28 2.16 -7.25
C HIS A 464 5.74 2.04 -7.22
N MET A 465 5.07 2.62 -6.21
CA MET A 465 3.63 2.41 -6.00
C MET A 465 2.86 3.69 -5.71
N TRP A 466 3.39 4.58 -4.86
CA TRP A 466 2.65 5.73 -4.34
C TRP A 466 3.42 7.02 -4.52
N GLY A 467 2.99 7.83 -5.49
CA GLY A 467 3.60 9.11 -5.84
C GLY A 467 3.18 9.54 -7.24
N SER A 468 3.76 10.64 -7.72
CA SER A 468 3.48 11.17 -9.05
C SER A 468 4.51 10.72 -10.09
N LYS A 469 4.20 10.83 -11.38
CA LYS A 469 5.08 10.41 -12.49
C LYS A 469 5.32 11.54 -13.52
N PRO A 470 5.90 12.67 -13.08
CA PRO A 470 6.05 13.87 -13.90
C PRO A 470 6.94 13.69 -15.14
N TYR A 471 7.82 12.67 -15.18
CA TYR A 471 8.79 12.48 -16.26
C TYR A 471 8.42 11.32 -17.19
N ASP A 472 7.89 10.22 -16.65
CA ASP A 472 7.39 9.09 -17.45
C ASP A 472 6.28 8.33 -16.73
N GLU A 473 5.05 8.41 -17.24
CA GLU A 473 3.87 7.74 -16.70
C GLU A 473 3.87 6.22 -16.95
N ASN A 474 4.67 5.75 -17.92
CA ASN A 474 4.66 4.36 -18.41
C ASN A 474 5.49 3.39 -17.54
N ILE A 475 6.28 3.92 -16.60
CA ILE A 475 7.05 3.13 -15.62
C ILE A 475 6.36 3.14 -14.26
N ASN A 476 6.64 2.17 -13.38
CA ASN A 476 6.02 2.16 -12.05
C ASN A 476 6.73 3.07 -11.04
N ALA A 477 7.99 3.46 -11.29
CA ALA A 477 8.72 4.38 -10.43
C ALA A 477 7.98 5.73 -10.30
N VAL A 478 7.90 6.27 -9.08
CA VAL A 478 7.14 7.47 -8.72
C VAL A 478 7.96 8.43 -7.88
N GLU A 479 7.62 9.72 -7.93
CA GLU A 479 8.15 10.75 -7.04
C GLU A 479 7.43 10.68 -5.68
N ASN A 480 8.19 10.45 -4.61
CA ASN A 480 7.69 10.40 -3.25
C ASN A 480 8.61 11.20 -2.31
N ILE A 481 8.17 12.41 -1.94
CA ILE A 481 8.96 13.32 -1.10
C ILE A 481 9.19 12.76 0.31
N THR A 482 8.25 11.99 0.86
CA THR A 482 8.39 11.36 2.18
C THR A 482 9.50 10.33 2.15
N VAL A 483 9.52 9.47 1.13
CA VAL A 483 10.63 8.53 0.91
C VAL A 483 11.93 9.30 0.77
N SER A 484 11.94 10.42 0.03
CA SER A 484 13.15 11.22 -0.16
C SER A 484 13.74 11.77 1.13
N TYR A 485 12.90 12.22 2.08
CA TYR A 485 13.36 12.65 3.40
C TYR A 485 13.93 11.49 4.24
N ILE A 486 13.34 10.30 4.14
CA ILE A 486 13.81 9.11 4.86
C ILE A 486 15.14 8.60 4.28
N THR A 487 15.30 8.68 2.96
CA THR A 487 16.42 8.09 2.20
C THR A 487 17.46 9.12 1.75
N ASN A 488 17.40 10.35 2.28
CA ASN A 488 18.32 11.43 1.95
C ASN A 488 18.40 11.79 0.46
N GLY A 489 17.36 11.51 -0.35
CA GLY A 489 17.35 11.92 -1.76
C GLY A 489 16.82 10.92 -2.77
N GLU A 490 16.55 9.68 -2.37
CA GLU A 490 16.24 8.60 -3.32
C GLU A 490 14.74 8.42 -3.59
N GLY A 491 13.91 9.32 -3.07
CA GLY A 491 12.46 9.28 -3.28
C GLY A 491 12.00 9.92 -4.60
N PHE A 492 12.87 10.68 -5.29
CA PHE A 492 12.61 11.21 -6.62
C PHE A 492 12.82 10.13 -7.69
N HIS A 493 12.06 9.05 -7.55
CA HIS A 493 12.36 7.77 -8.20
C HIS A 493 11.89 7.71 -9.66
N ASN A 494 10.85 8.45 -10.04
CA ASN A 494 10.45 8.58 -11.44
C ASN A 494 11.53 9.30 -12.24
N TYR A 495 12.07 10.42 -11.72
CA TYR A 495 13.20 11.12 -12.34
C TYR A 495 14.40 10.19 -12.46
N HIS A 496 14.74 9.49 -11.37
CA HIS A 496 15.88 8.61 -11.31
C HIS A 496 15.82 7.47 -12.33
N HIS A 497 14.67 6.81 -12.49
CA HIS A 497 14.52 5.73 -13.49
C HIS A 497 14.56 6.24 -14.94
N VAL A 498 14.13 7.47 -15.18
CA VAL A 498 14.20 8.11 -16.50
C VAL A 498 15.62 8.59 -16.83
N PHE A 499 16.34 9.13 -15.83
CA PHE A 499 17.69 9.66 -15.96
C PHE A 499 18.67 9.03 -14.95
N PRO A 500 18.94 7.71 -15.06
CA PRO A 500 19.68 6.97 -14.05
C PRO A 500 21.12 7.44 -13.87
N TRP A 501 21.69 8.14 -14.85
CA TRP A 501 23.06 8.65 -14.84
C TRP A 501 23.21 10.04 -14.20
N ASP A 502 22.12 10.70 -13.81
CA ASP A 502 22.16 12.01 -13.14
C ASP A 502 22.65 11.87 -11.69
N TYR A 503 23.68 12.61 -11.31
CA TYR A 503 24.30 12.52 -9.98
C TYR A 503 23.39 13.02 -8.86
N LYS A 504 22.41 13.86 -9.17
CA LYS A 504 21.43 14.37 -8.21
C LYS A 504 20.34 13.36 -7.95
N ALA A 505 20.08 12.44 -8.88
CA ALA A 505 18.92 11.56 -8.89
C ALA A 505 17.58 12.31 -8.74
N ALA A 506 17.55 13.60 -9.04
CA ALA A 506 16.40 14.48 -8.91
C ALA A 506 16.58 15.72 -9.79
N GLU A 507 15.48 16.33 -10.21
CA GLU A 507 15.50 17.62 -10.91
C GLU A 507 15.90 18.79 -9.99
N LEU A 508 15.46 18.75 -8.73
CA LEU A 508 15.48 19.88 -7.79
C LEU A 508 16.89 20.42 -7.49
N TRP A 509 17.01 21.75 -7.47
CA TRP A 509 18.24 22.48 -7.12
C TRP A 509 18.34 22.89 -5.64
N SER A 510 17.27 22.72 -4.85
CA SER A 510 17.15 23.31 -3.50
C SER A 510 17.62 22.40 -2.36
N TYR A 511 18.25 21.26 -2.66
CA TYR A 511 18.59 20.17 -1.72
C TYR A 511 17.42 19.67 -0.84
N ARG A 512 16.19 20.14 -1.08
CA ARG A 512 15.00 19.77 -0.30
C ARG A 512 14.74 18.28 -0.44
N GLY A 513 14.93 17.57 0.67
CA GLY A 513 14.81 16.12 0.69
C GLY A 513 15.92 15.38 -0.06
N ASN A 514 17.04 16.03 -0.42
CA ASN A 514 18.15 15.42 -1.17
C ASN A 514 19.53 15.80 -0.61
N TRP A 515 19.79 15.32 0.61
CA TRP A 515 21.05 15.52 1.33
C TRP A 515 22.23 14.81 0.68
N SER A 516 22.00 13.72 -0.06
CA SER A 516 23.04 13.01 -0.80
C SER A 516 23.66 13.88 -1.90
N THR A 517 22.85 14.68 -2.60
CA THR A 517 23.36 15.66 -3.57
C THR A 517 24.21 16.73 -2.87
N ALA A 518 23.74 17.28 -1.74
CA ALA A 518 24.50 18.26 -0.96
C ALA A 518 25.86 17.72 -0.50
N PHE A 519 25.90 16.46 -0.06
CA PHE A 519 27.12 15.76 0.30
C PHE A 519 28.08 15.62 -0.90
N ILE A 520 27.58 15.19 -2.06
CA ILE A 520 28.39 15.04 -3.27
C ILE A 520 28.95 16.39 -3.74
N ASP A 521 28.14 17.45 -3.72
CA ASP A 521 28.55 18.81 -4.10
C ASP A 521 29.61 19.37 -3.14
N PHE A 522 29.50 19.12 -1.83
CA PHE A 522 30.55 19.45 -0.87
C PHE A 522 31.85 18.69 -1.17
N MET A 523 31.75 17.40 -1.46
CA MET A 523 32.92 16.59 -1.84
C MET A 523 33.54 17.05 -3.16
N ALA A 524 32.74 17.57 -4.09
CA ALA A 524 33.23 18.15 -5.33
C ALA A 524 33.96 19.48 -5.06
N LYS A 525 33.41 20.32 -4.18
CA LYS A 525 34.02 21.59 -3.77
C LYS A 525 35.42 21.41 -3.15
N ILE A 526 35.64 20.35 -2.38
CA ILE A 526 36.98 20.02 -1.84
C ILE A 526 37.84 19.20 -2.81
N GLY A 527 37.36 18.95 -4.03
CA GLY A 527 38.07 18.25 -5.10
C GLY A 527 38.20 16.74 -4.91
N TRP A 528 37.34 16.12 -4.10
CA TRP A 528 37.29 14.68 -3.88
C TRP A 528 36.29 13.96 -4.79
N ALA A 529 35.23 14.66 -5.22
CA ALA A 529 34.35 14.25 -6.30
C ALA A 529 34.57 15.12 -7.55
N TYR A 530 34.35 14.58 -8.74
CA TYR A 530 34.50 15.28 -10.03
C TYR A 530 33.70 14.56 -11.12
N ASP A 531 33.57 15.18 -12.30
CA ASP A 531 32.82 14.61 -13.44
C ASP A 531 31.36 14.27 -13.08
N LEU A 532 30.72 15.16 -12.32
CA LEU A 532 29.32 15.08 -11.89
C LEU A 532 28.42 15.30 -13.11
N LYS A 533 27.61 14.30 -13.46
CA LYS A 533 26.72 14.35 -14.63
C LYS A 533 25.34 14.82 -14.23
N SER A 534 24.86 15.92 -14.82
CA SER A 534 23.49 16.41 -14.62
C SER A 534 22.76 16.48 -15.96
N VAL A 535 21.47 16.19 -15.94
CA VAL A 535 20.60 16.37 -17.11
C VAL A 535 20.36 17.85 -17.36
N SER A 536 20.31 18.26 -18.63
CA SER A 536 19.97 19.63 -19.00
C SER A 536 18.48 19.89 -18.83
N ALA A 537 18.11 21.13 -18.45
CA ALA A 537 16.71 21.52 -18.30
C ALA A 537 15.89 21.26 -19.57
N GLU A 538 16.49 21.48 -20.75
CA GLU A 538 15.84 21.20 -22.04
C GLU A 538 15.53 19.71 -22.23
N MET A 539 16.42 18.81 -21.81
CA MET A 539 16.18 17.36 -21.93
C MET A 539 15.07 16.91 -20.98
N VAL A 540 15.03 17.46 -19.76
CA VAL A 540 13.94 17.22 -18.81
C VAL A 540 12.61 17.69 -19.40
N GLU A 541 12.56 18.92 -19.90
CA GLU A 541 11.36 19.51 -20.51
C GLU A 541 10.82 18.69 -21.69
N ARG A 542 11.72 18.28 -22.60
CA ARG A 542 11.35 17.41 -23.74
C ARG A 542 10.80 16.07 -23.28
N ARG A 543 11.34 15.50 -22.19
CA ARG A 543 10.88 14.21 -21.66
C ARG A 543 9.52 14.31 -21.00
N VAL A 544 9.33 15.32 -20.16
CA VAL A 544 8.05 15.64 -19.51
C VAL A 544 6.95 15.82 -20.55
N LYS A 545 7.20 16.61 -21.60
CA LYS A 545 6.22 16.80 -22.70
C LYS A 545 5.89 15.54 -23.47
N LYS A 546 6.81 14.58 -23.52
CA LYS A 546 6.65 13.34 -24.30
C LYS A 546 5.92 12.24 -23.53
N THR A 547 6.22 12.10 -22.24
CA THR A 547 5.78 10.93 -21.45
C THR A 547 5.34 11.26 -20.02
N GLY A 548 5.40 12.52 -19.59
CA GLY A 548 5.01 12.90 -18.22
C GLY A 548 3.50 12.84 -18.00
N ASP A 549 3.08 12.52 -16.77
CA ASP A 549 1.67 12.44 -16.35
C ASP A 549 0.98 13.81 -16.13
N GLY A 550 1.67 14.93 -16.45
CA GLY A 550 1.18 16.29 -16.21
C GLY A 550 1.34 16.81 -14.78
N SER A 551 1.89 16.04 -13.84
CA SER A 551 2.05 16.44 -12.43
C SER A 551 3.26 17.33 -12.13
N ARG A 552 4.12 17.61 -13.12
CA ARG A 552 5.30 18.46 -12.92
C ARG A 552 4.86 19.88 -12.56
N ARG A 553 5.31 20.38 -11.40
CA ARG A 553 4.84 21.64 -10.78
C ARG A 553 4.99 22.88 -11.66
N ASP A 554 5.90 22.87 -12.64
CA ASP A 554 6.08 23.99 -13.58
C ASP A 554 4.99 24.04 -14.68
N ASN A 555 4.17 22.98 -14.79
CA ASN A 555 3.01 22.87 -15.69
C ASN A 555 1.66 22.97 -14.96
N LEU A 556 1.64 23.40 -13.68
CA LEU A 556 0.38 23.90 -13.14
C LEU A 556 0.09 25.22 -13.89
N PRO A 557 -1.03 25.36 -14.61
CA PRO A 557 -1.47 26.68 -15.03
C PRO A 557 -1.46 27.54 -13.78
N LEU A 558 -0.87 28.73 -13.91
CA LEU A 558 -0.68 29.68 -12.84
C LEU A 558 -2.08 30.18 -12.46
N TRP A 559 -2.81 29.40 -11.66
CA TRP A 559 -4.22 29.69 -11.35
C TRP A 559 -4.30 31.06 -10.70
N GLY A 560 -4.82 32.04 -11.43
CA GLY A 560 -4.91 33.44 -11.01
C GLY A 560 -4.19 34.44 -11.93
N TRP A 561 -3.53 35.43 -11.33
CA TRP A 561 -3.04 36.62 -12.03
C TRP A 561 -1.93 36.29 -13.05
N GLY A 562 -2.29 36.26 -14.34
CA GLY A 562 -1.36 35.96 -15.43
C GLY A 562 -1.70 34.71 -16.26
N ASP A 563 -2.78 33.99 -15.91
CA ASP A 563 -3.23 32.81 -16.67
C ASP A 563 -3.74 33.17 -18.09
N GLU A 564 -3.66 32.19 -19.00
CA GLU A 564 -4.10 32.33 -20.41
C GLU A 564 -5.63 32.43 -20.52
N ASP A 565 -6.35 31.83 -19.58
CA ASP A 565 -7.82 31.84 -19.48
C ASP A 565 -8.39 33.04 -18.69
N MET A 566 -7.53 33.86 -18.07
CA MET A 566 -7.94 35.06 -17.35
C MET A 566 -8.41 36.15 -18.32
N GLY A 567 -9.71 36.43 -18.31
CA GLY A 567 -10.35 37.40 -19.18
C GLY A 567 -9.76 38.81 -19.07
N LYS A 568 -9.72 39.53 -20.20
CA LYS A 568 -9.23 40.92 -20.23
C LYS A 568 -10.03 41.85 -19.30
N GLU A 569 -11.31 41.55 -19.08
CA GLU A 569 -12.16 42.33 -18.17
C GLU A 569 -11.87 42.01 -16.70
N ASP A 570 -11.61 40.75 -16.34
CA ASP A 570 -11.20 40.36 -14.99
C ASP A 570 -9.87 41.00 -14.58
N LYS A 571 -8.92 41.13 -15.52
CA LYS A 571 -7.66 41.87 -15.33
C LYS A 571 -7.89 43.37 -15.07
N LYS A 572 -8.92 43.98 -15.67
CA LYS A 572 -9.26 45.40 -15.46
C LYS A 572 -10.01 45.65 -14.15
N MET A 573 -10.76 44.67 -13.66
CA MET A 573 -11.54 44.78 -12.42
C MET A 573 -10.71 44.53 -11.15
N ALA A 574 -9.47 44.05 -11.27
CA ALA A 574 -8.61 43.82 -10.12
C ALA A 574 -8.05 45.15 -9.56
N GLU A 575 -8.33 45.40 -8.28
CA GLU A 575 -7.74 46.51 -7.55
C GLU A 575 -6.30 46.17 -7.13
N ILE A 576 -5.32 46.73 -7.83
CA ILE A 576 -3.90 46.58 -7.51
C ILE A 576 -3.47 47.70 -6.56
N GLN A 577 -3.22 47.36 -5.29
CA GLN A 577 -2.67 48.30 -4.31
C GLN A 577 -1.12 48.28 -4.33
N HIS A 578 -0.48 49.43 -4.10
CA HIS A 578 0.98 49.63 -4.09
C HIS A 578 1.71 49.28 -5.40
N SER A 579 1.19 49.74 -6.55
CA SER A 579 1.95 49.67 -7.80
C SER A 579 3.24 50.50 -7.69
N ARG A 580 4.37 49.91 -8.09
CA ARG A 580 5.64 50.62 -8.20
C ARG A 580 5.46 51.67 -9.30
N ARG A 581 5.48 52.96 -8.93
CA ARG A 581 5.60 54.03 -9.91
C ARG A 581 7.01 53.93 -10.49
N ASP A 582 7.10 53.78 -11.81
CA ASP A 582 8.36 53.80 -12.54
C ASP A 582 9.08 55.15 -12.40
#